data_AF-A0A0A2UU64-F1
#
_entry.id   AF-A0A0A2UU64-F1
#
_cell.length_a   1.000
_cell.length_b   1.000
_cell.length_c   1.000
_cell.angle_alpha   90.00
_cell.angle_beta   90.00
_cell.angle_gamma   90.00
#
_symmetry.space_group_name_H-M   'P 1'
#
loop_
_entity.id
_entity.type
_entity.pdbx_description
1 polymer ?
#
loop_
_entity_poly.entity_id
_entity_poly.type
_entity_poly.pdbx_seq_one_letter_code
_entity_poly.pdbx_strand_id
1 'polypeptide(L)'
;MFFKKLSKKNRSTHNITLTNLQQKMVEDQMDEKVVESVTLIFDMRMTDMGVEEFQEWLVNLNFRTPEEFLNADFALATYEDSRSWFEEEVLKLEKETELPWQEQAEDLKSEDDRIRKTQLVLRHRISEMVLDLLD
;
A
#
# COMPACT_ATOMS: atom_id res chain seq x y z
N MET A 1 2.61 9.55 19.64
CA MET A 1 2.88 10.40 18.46
C MET A 1 4.36 10.32 18.11
N PHE A 2 4.75 9.52 17.13
CA PHE A 2 6.10 9.55 16.53
C PHE A 2 6.02 9.28 15.03
N PHE A 3 5.31 10.15 14.28
CA PHE A 3 5.55 10.24 12.84
C PHE A 3 6.75 11.16 12.64
N LYS A 4 7.94 10.55 12.66
CA LYS A 4 9.18 11.19 12.26
C LYS A 4 9.03 11.48 10.77
N LYS A 5 8.65 12.73 10.44
CA LYS A 5 8.73 13.29 9.09
C LYS A 5 10.02 12.79 8.46
N LEU A 6 9.91 11.93 7.44
CA LEU A 6 11.06 11.35 6.74
C LEU A 6 12.02 12.49 6.41
N SER A 7 13.16 12.53 7.11
CA SER A 7 14.10 13.63 6.93
C SER A 7 14.62 13.54 5.50
N LYS A 8 14.50 14.62 4.73
CA LYS A 8 15.07 14.85 3.37
C LYS A 8 16.59 14.59 3.34
N LYS A 9 17.01 13.35 3.50
CA LYS A 9 18.41 12.93 3.43
C LYS A 9 18.55 12.13 2.13
N ASN A 10 18.57 12.82 1.00
CA ASN A 10 18.93 12.33 -0.36
C ASN A 10 18.75 10.82 -0.59
N ARG A 11 17.56 10.27 -0.34
CA ARG A 11 17.24 8.91 -0.80
C ARG A 11 16.81 9.04 -2.24
N SER A 12 17.47 8.31 -3.14
CA SER A 12 17.21 8.40 -4.57
C SER A 12 15.85 7.77 -4.87
N THR A 13 14.93 8.53 -5.46
CA THR A 13 13.64 8.01 -5.92
C THR A 13 13.73 7.32 -7.28
N HIS A 14 14.93 7.28 -7.91
CA HIS A 14 15.09 6.76 -9.27
C HIS A 14 14.75 5.26 -9.39
N ASN A 15 14.80 4.53 -8.27
CA ASN A 15 14.40 3.12 -8.21
C ASN A 15 12.88 2.94 -8.12
N ILE A 16 12.10 3.99 -7.87
CA ILE A 16 10.64 3.96 -7.86
C ILE A 16 10.17 4.09 -9.32
N THR A 17 10.18 2.95 -10.01
CA THR A 17 9.64 2.79 -11.37
C THR A 17 8.51 1.77 -11.32
N LEU A 18 7.57 1.82 -12.27
CA LEU A 18 6.47 0.86 -12.31
C LEU A 18 6.98 -0.60 -12.36
N THR A 19 8.04 -0.84 -13.16
CA THR A 19 8.69 -2.14 -13.25
C THR A 19 9.25 -2.62 -11.91
N ASN A 20 9.96 -1.76 -11.18
CA ASN A 20 10.54 -2.15 -9.88
C ASN A 20 9.46 -2.35 -8.82
N LEU A 21 8.41 -1.53 -8.83
CA LEU A 21 7.25 -1.69 -7.95
C LEU A 21 6.57 -3.04 -8.22
N GLN A 22 6.29 -3.37 -9.48
CA GLN A 22 5.72 -4.67 -9.86
C GLN A 22 6.60 -5.84 -9.44
N GLN A 23 7.90 -5.75 -9.72
CA GLN A 23 8.85 -6.80 -9.33
C GLN A 23 8.83 -7.00 -7.82
N LYS A 24 8.82 -5.92 -7.04
CA LYS A 24 8.81 -5.98 -5.58
C LYS A 24 7.51 -6.57 -5.04
N MET A 25 6.36 -6.23 -5.61
CA MET A 25 5.07 -6.86 -5.26
C MET A 25 5.09 -8.38 -5.52
N VAL A 26 5.72 -8.83 -6.61
CA VAL A 26 5.87 -10.27 -6.91
C VAL A 26 6.84 -10.95 -5.95
N GLU A 27 7.97 -10.30 -5.63
CA GLU A 27 8.95 -10.80 -4.65
C GLU A 27 8.33 -10.96 -3.25
N ASP A 28 7.48 -10.01 -2.86
CA ASP A 28 6.74 -10.02 -1.60
C ASP A 28 5.50 -10.95 -1.64
N GLN A 29 5.32 -11.70 -2.74
CA GLN A 29 4.26 -12.69 -2.93
C GLN A 29 2.85 -12.10 -2.79
N MET A 30 2.66 -10.88 -3.30
CA MET A 30 1.34 -10.31 -3.43
C MET A 30 0.49 -11.14 -4.41
N ASP A 31 -0.80 -11.26 -4.12
CA ASP A 31 -1.75 -11.94 -5.00
C ASP A 31 -1.83 -11.24 -6.37
N GLU A 32 -1.89 -12.03 -7.44
CA GLU A 32 -1.81 -11.54 -8.83
C GLU A 32 -2.83 -10.44 -9.13
N LYS A 33 -4.08 -10.58 -8.68
CA LYS A 33 -5.12 -9.56 -8.92
C LYS A 33 -4.87 -8.28 -8.13
N VAL A 34 -4.24 -8.38 -6.96
CA VAL A 34 -3.82 -7.21 -6.18
C VAL A 34 -2.68 -6.49 -6.90
N VAL A 35 -1.71 -7.24 -7.42
CA VAL A 35 -0.61 -6.69 -8.25
C VAL A 35 -1.18 -5.94 -9.44
N GLU A 36 -2.13 -6.53 -10.16
CA GLU A 36 -2.81 -5.88 -11.30
C GLU A 36 -3.52 -4.59 -10.88
N SER A 37 -4.30 -4.64 -9.79
CA SER A 37 -5.07 -3.49 -9.29
C SER A 37 -4.17 -2.34 -8.85
N VAL A 38 -3.12 -2.64 -8.10
CA VAL A 38 -2.15 -1.63 -7.61
C VAL A 38 -1.33 -1.06 -8.76
N THR A 39 -0.88 -1.92 -9.69
CA THR A 39 -0.17 -1.47 -10.90
C THR A 39 -1.02 -0.51 -11.71
N LEU A 40 -2.27 -0.85 -11.94
CA LEU A 40 -3.18 -0.02 -12.74
C LEU A 40 -3.30 1.39 -12.14
N ILE A 41 -3.45 1.48 -10.82
CA ILE A 41 -3.49 2.77 -10.12
C ILE A 41 -2.18 3.54 -10.28
N PHE A 42 -1.05 2.86 -10.11
CA PHE A 42 0.27 3.51 -10.22
C PHE A 42 0.54 4.00 -11.64
N ASP A 43 0.21 3.21 -12.66
CA ASP A 43 0.34 3.58 -14.06
C ASP A 43 -0.56 4.76 -14.43
N MET A 44 -1.83 4.73 -13.98
CA MET A 44 -2.77 5.84 -14.16
C MET A 44 -2.25 7.13 -13.55
N ARG A 45 -1.76 7.08 -12.30
CA ARG A 45 -1.21 8.26 -11.63
C ARG A 45 0.05 8.75 -12.32
N MET A 46 1.00 7.87 -12.60
CA MET A 46 2.25 8.22 -13.28
C MET A 46 1.99 8.88 -14.64
N THR A 47 0.97 8.41 -15.37
CA THR A 47 0.55 8.99 -16.65
C THR A 47 -0.09 10.37 -16.47
N ASP A 48 -0.90 10.56 -15.43
CA ASP A 48 -1.62 11.82 -15.18
C ASP A 48 -0.71 12.94 -14.66
N MET A 49 0.16 12.64 -13.69
CA MET A 49 0.96 13.66 -13.01
C MET A 49 2.41 13.75 -13.49
N GLY A 50 2.93 12.73 -14.16
CA GLY A 50 4.35 12.62 -14.50
C GLY A 50 5.15 11.80 -13.48
N VAL A 51 6.34 11.35 -13.89
CA VAL A 51 7.17 10.42 -13.10
C VAL A 51 7.67 11.05 -11.81
N GLU A 52 8.14 12.30 -11.85
CA GLU A 52 8.72 12.97 -10.67
C GLU A 52 7.64 13.22 -9.61
N GLU A 53 6.48 13.76 -10.02
CA GLU A 53 5.33 13.98 -9.14
C GLU A 53 4.78 12.66 -8.57
N PHE A 54 4.73 11.60 -9.37
CA PHE A 54 4.33 10.26 -8.92
C PHE A 54 5.25 9.72 -7.84
N GLN A 55 6.56 9.82 -8.06
CA GLN A 55 7.55 9.37 -7.09
C GLN A 55 7.41 10.15 -5.77
N GLU A 56 7.26 11.47 -5.83
CA GLU A 56 7.04 12.29 -4.63
C GLU A 56 5.72 11.92 -3.93
N TRP A 57 4.63 11.73 -4.69
CA TRP A 57 3.36 11.28 -4.14
C TRP A 57 3.49 9.94 -3.41
N LEU A 58 4.10 8.94 -4.06
CA LEU A 58 4.21 7.58 -3.53
C LEU A 58 5.05 7.55 -2.25
N VAL A 59 6.17 8.28 -2.22
CA VAL A 59 7.00 8.43 -1.01
C VAL A 59 6.24 9.12 0.12
N ASN A 60 5.37 10.08 -0.22
CA ASN A 60 4.57 10.82 0.76
C ASN A 60 3.32 10.08 1.25
N LEU A 61 2.96 8.92 0.67
CA LEU A 61 1.89 8.08 1.22
C LEU A 61 2.23 7.68 2.66
N ASN A 62 3.45 7.17 2.92
CA ASN A 62 3.98 6.89 4.26
C ASN A 62 2.92 6.33 5.25
N PHE A 63 2.50 5.10 4.99
CA PHE A 63 1.44 4.34 5.68
C PHE A 63 0.02 4.91 5.52
N ARG A 64 -0.21 5.77 4.53
CA ARG A 64 -1.55 6.14 4.06
C ARG A 64 -1.98 5.26 2.89
N THR A 65 -3.27 5.02 2.83
CA THR A 65 -3.91 4.29 1.73
C THR A 65 -3.96 5.17 0.48
N PRO A 66 -3.60 4.66 -0.72
CA PRO A 66 -3.86 5.37 -1.97
C PRO A 66 -5.34 5.75 -2.10
N GLU A 67 -5.63 6.94 -2.61
CA GLU A 67 -6.99 7.50 -2.58
C GLU A 67 -8.03 6.63 -3.33
N GLU A 68 -7.60 5.88 -4.34
CA GLU A 68 -8.45 4.94 -5.09
C GLU A 68 -9.01 3.83 -4.20
N PHE A 69 -8.22 3.35 -3.23
CA PHE A 69 -8.65 2.35 -2.26
C PHE A 69 -9.46 2.95 -1.09
N LEU A 70 -9.65 4.28 -1.05
CA LEU A 70 -10.64 4.90 -0.17
C LEU A 70 -12.07 4.78 -0.71
N ASN A 71 -12.23 4.47 -2.01
CA ASN A 71 -13.52 4.13 -2.56
C ASN A 71 -13.96 2.74 -2.03
N ALA A 72 -15.09 2.72 -1.31
CA ALA A 72 -15.61 1.52 -0.66
C ALA A 72 -15.85 0.35 -1.65
N ASP A 73 -16.46 0.63 -2.81
CA ASP A 73 -16.78 -0.40 -3.80
C ASP A 73 -15.50 -1.00 -4.39
N PHE A 74 -14.51 -0.15 -4.68
CA PHE A 74 -13.23 -0.59 -5.21
C PHE A 74 -12.45 -1.43 -4.19
N ALA A 75 -12.31 -0.94 -2.96
CA ALA A 75 -11.62 -1.66 -1.88
C ALA A 75 -12.29 -3.01 -1.55
N LEU A 76 -13.63 -3.04 -1.58
CA LEU A 76 -14.38 -4.26 -1.35
C LEU A 76 -14.21 -5.25 -2.51
N ALA A 77 -14.25 -4.78 -3.76
CA ALA A 77 -14.01 -5.63 -4.92
C ALA A 77 -12.62 -6.27 -4.86
N THR A 78 -11.58 -5.47 -4.59
CA THR A 78 -10.21 -5.97 -4.42
C THR A 78 -10.11 -7.00 -3.29
N TYR A 79 -10.81 -6.76 -2.16
CA TYR A 79 -10.86 -7.74 -1.07
C TYR A 79 -11.47 -9.07 -1.53
N GLU A 80 -12.65 -9.05 -2.14
CA GLU A 80 -13.37 -10.27 -2.50
C GLU A 80 -12.62 -11.06 -3.58
N ASP A 81 -11.94 -10.37 -4.49
CA ASP A 81 -11.15 -10.99 -5.55
C ASP A 81 -9.93 -11.76 -5.06
N SER A 82 -9.36 -11.33 -3.92
CA SER A 82 -8.12 -11.85 -3.34
C SER A 82 -8.25 -12.13 -1.84
N ARG A 83 -9.43 -12.58 -1.41
CA ARG A 83 -9.83 -12.66 0.00
C ARG A 83 -8.85 -13.44 0.87
N SER A 84 -8.44 -14.62 0.43
CA SER A 84 -7.53 -15.48 1.19
C SER A 84 -6.21 -14.78 1.46
N TRP A 85 -5.68 -14.08 0.45
CA TRP A 85 -4.43 -13.33 0.57
C TRP A 85 -4.55 -12.20 1.61
N PHE A 86 -5.63 -11.41 1.58
CA PHE A 86 -5.84 -10.36 2.58
C PHE A 86 -5.95 -10.90 4.01
N GLU A 87 -6.66 -12.01 4.22
CA GLU A 87 -6.76 -12.61 5.56
C GLU A 87 -5.41 -13.16 6.04
N GLU A 88 -4.60 -13.73 5.16
CA GLU A 88 -3.24 -14.15 5.48
C GLU A 88 -2.34 -12.96 5.81
N GLU A 89 -2.40 -11.89 5.02
CA GLU A 89 -1.63 -10.66 5.26
C GLU A 89 -2.02 -9.98 6.57
N VAL A 90 -3.31 -9.96 6.91
CA VAL A 90 -3.77 -9.45 8.21
C VAL A 90 -3.10 -10.22 9.36
N LEU A 91 -3.09 -11.56 9.30
CA LEU A 91 -2.43 -12.38 10.31
C LEU A 91 -0.92 -12.18 10.37
N LYS A 92 -0.28 -11.88 9.24
CA LYS A 92 1.15 -11.52 9.19
C LYS A 92 1.39 -10.18 9.87
N LEU A 93 0.61 -9.16 9.52
CA LEU A 93 0.71 -7.82 10.14
C LEU A 93 0.50 -7.84 11.64
N GLU A 94 -0.46 -8.63 12.15
CA GLU A 94 -0.66 -8.79 13.59
C GLU A 94 0.56 -9.38 14.29
N LYS A 95 1.27 -10.30 13.65
CA LYS A 95 2.51 -10.88 14.18
C LYS A 95 3.69 -9.92 14.10
N GLU A 96 3.80 -9.19 12.98
CA GLU A 96 4.89 -8.23 12.73
C GLU A 96 4.81 -7.01 13.67
N THR A 97 3.59 -6.55 13.95
CA THR A 97 3.35 -5.35 14.78
C THR A 97 3.04 -5.67 16.23
N GLU A 98 2.79 -6.94 16.57
CA GLU A 98 2.29 -7.39 17.88
C GLU A 98 0.98 -6.69 18.32
N LEU A 99 0.19 -6.20 17.36
CA LEU A 99 -1.08 -5.50 17.59
C LEU A 99 -2.22 -6.16 16.80
N PRO A 100 -3.42 -6.28 17.38
CA PRO A 100 -4.61 -6.71 16.63
C PRO A 100 -4.89 -5.78 15.45
N TRP A 101 -5.35 -6.32 14.32
CA TRP A 101 -5.58 -5.53 13.11
C TRP A 101 -6.63 -4.42 13.34
N GLN A 102 -7.59 -4.65 14.23
CA GLN A 102 -8.58 -3.66 14.64
C GLN A 102 -7.95 -2.49 15.38
N GLU A 103 -6.85 -2.67 16.10
CA GLU A 103 -6.16 -1.54 16.75
C GLU A 103 -5.32 -0.77 15.72
N GLN A 104 -4.66 -1.49 14.81
CA GLN A 104 -3.87 -0.89 13.75
C GLN A 104 -4.70 0.01 12.83
N ALA A 105 -5.93 -0.41 12.50
CA ALA A 105 -6.84 0.32 11.61
C ALA A 105 -7.91 1.13 12.36
N GLU A 106 -7.71 1.52 13.62
CA GLU A 106 -8.71 2.26 14.43
C GLU A 106 -9.21 3.55 13.75
N ASP A 107 -8.38 4.15 12.90
CA ASP A 107 -8.74 5.31 12.07
C ASP A 107 -9.85 5.04 11.04
N LEU A 108 -10.11 3.76 10.73
CA LEU A 108 -11.05 3.28 9.72
C LEU A 108 -12.25 2.53 10.33
N LYS A 109 -12.48 2.62 11.64
CA LYS A 109 -13.49 1.82 12.35
C LYS A 109 -14.95 2.02 11.91
N SER A 110 -15.25 3.08 11.17
CA SER A 110 -16.59 3.32 10.61
C SER A 110 -16.87 2.51 9.34
N GLU A 111 -15.83 1.94 8.74
CA GLU A 111 -15.91 1.16 7.51
C GLU A 111 -16.27 -0.31 7.77
N ASP A 112 -16.71 -1.01 6.72
CA ASP A 112 -16.83 -2.48 6.72
C ASP A 112 -15.46 -3.13 6.97
N ASP A 113 -15.42 -4.20 7.77
CA ASP A 113 -14.17 -4.90 8.13
C ASP A 113 -13.33 -5.31 6.91
N ARG A 114 -13.96 -5.66 5.79
CA ARG A 114 -13.27 -6.06 4.55
C ARG A 114 -12.56 -4.88 3.91
N ILE A 115 -13.27 -3.75 3.79
CA ILE A 115 -12.71 -2.48 3.29
C ILE A 115 -11.54 -2.06 4.18
N ARG A 116 -11.75 -2.10 5.49
CA ARG A 116 -10.76 -1.74 6.50
C ARG A 116 -9.49 -2.59 6.41
N LYS A 117 -9.63 -3.91 6.26
CA LYS A 117 -8.50 -4.82 6.06
C LYS A 117 -7.76 -4.54 4.75
N THR A 118 -8.48 -4.30 3.65
CA THR A 118 -7.86 -3.93 2.37
C THR A 118 -7.00 -2.68 2.51
N GLN A 119 -7.58 -1.62 3.07
CA GLN A 119 -6.90 -0.35 3.26
C GLN A 119 -5.71 -0.46 4.21
N LEU A 120 -5.82 -1.26 5.29
CA LEU A 120 -4.76 -1.56 6.23
C LEU A 120 -3.59 -2.33 5.57
N VAL A 121 -3.88 -3.40 4.86
CA VAL A 121 -2.85 -4.24 4.22
C VAL A 121 -2.13 -3.44 3.15
N LEU A 122 -2.87 -2.79 2.26
CA LEU A 122 -2.25 -2.06 1.15
C LEU A 122 -1.43 -0.87 1.61
N ARG A 123 -1.90 -0.07 2.58
CA ARG A 123 -1.10 1.05 3.10
C ARG A 123 0.18 0.58 3.75
N HIS A 124 0.19 -0.61 4.36
CA HIS A 124 1.37 -1.16 5.00
C HIS A 124 2.35 -1.69 3.95
N ARG A 125 1.92 -2.64 3.10
CA ARG A 125 2.78 -3.28 2.10
C ARG A 125 3.33 -2.31 1.06
N ILE A 126 2.53 -1.35 0.60
CA ILE A 126 3.02 -0.30 -0.31
C ILE A 126 4.12 0.54 0.37
N SER A 127 3.94 0.86 1.65
CA SER A 127 4.93 1.68 2.38
C SER A 127 6.24 0.93 2.60
N GLU A 128 6.17 -0.35 2.96
CA GLU A 128 7.37 -1.18 3.11
C GLU A 128 8.12 -1.34 1.78
N MET A 129 7.40 -1.65 0.69
CA MET A 129 7.98 -1.70 -0.65
C MET A 129 8.67 -0.37 -1.03
N VAL A 130 8.03 0.77 -0.74
CA VAL A 130 8.61 2.08 -1.04
C VAL A 130 9.85 2.34 -0.18
N LEU A 131 9.85 1.94 1.08
CA LEU A 131 11.02 2.06 1.96
C LEU A 131 12.19 1.22 1.42
N ASP A 132 11.93 -0.02 1.02
CA ASP A 132 12.92 -0.93 0.43
C ASP A 132 13.52 -0.37 -0.87
N LEU A 133 12.73 0.28 -1.71
CA LEU A 133 13.20 0.89 -2.97
C LEU A 133 13.99 2.18 -2.77
N LEU A 134 13.86 2.83 -1.60
CA LEU A 134 14.55 4.08 -1.26
C LEU A 134 15.92 3.84 -0.59
N ASP A 135 16.18 2.64 -0.08
CA ASP A 135 17.44 2.23 0.56
C ASP A 135 18.44 1.63 -0.45
#